data_AF-A0AAV9QWC3-F1
#
_entry.id   AF-A0AAV9QWC3-F1
#
_cell.length_a   1.000
_cell.length_b   1.000
_cell.length_c   1.000
_cell.angle_alpha   90.00
_cell.angle_beta   90.00
_cell.angle_gamma   90.00
#
_symmetry.space_group_name_H-M   'P 1'
#
loop_
_entity.id
_entity.type
_entity.pdbx_description
1 polymer ?
#
loop_
_entity_poly.entity_id
_entity_poly.type
_entity_poly.pdbx_seq_one_letter_code
_entity_poly.pdbx_strand_id
1 'polypeptide(L)' 'MQQEDPKNEILEAFRMTDKQKKGFIQASELRAKLTTLGEKLTNREVDDLFKEANIKSNGIINYEEFTQMVTLPPVDY' A
#
# COMPACT_ATOMS: atom_id res chain seq x y z
N MET A 1 -6.35 21.02 -10.81
CA MET A 1 -5.63 19.75 -11.01
C MET A 1 -6.21 18.79 -10.00
N GLN A 2 -7.01 17.82 -10.44
CA GLN A 2 -7.40 16.73 -9.55
C GLN A 2 -6.15 15.88 -9.40
N GLN A 3 -5.34 16.16 -8.39
CA GLN A 3 -4.38 15.17 -7.93
C GLN A 3 -5.27 14.08 -7.34
N GLU A 4 -5.47 12.99 -8.06
CA GLU A 4 -6.10 11.81 -7.50
C GLU A 4 -5.26 11.47 -6.26
N ASP A 5 -5.87 11.55 -5.08
CA ASP A 5 -5.17 11.27 -3.84
C ASP A 5 -4.62 9.85 -3.97
N PRO A 6 -3.28 9.64 -3.96
CA PRO A 6 -2.70 8.30 -4.04
C PRO A 6 -3.26 7.40 -2.94
N LYS A 7 -3.72 8.01 -1.84
CA LYS A 7 -4.53 7.40 -0.79
C LYS A 7 -5.70 6.59 -1.34
N ASN A 8 -6.53 7.22 -2.17
CA ASN A 8 -7.81 6.66 -2.60
C ASN A 8 -7.60 5.52 -3.59
N GLU A 9 -6.69 5.68 -4.54
CA GLU A 9 -6.34 4.62 -5.50
C GLU A 9 -5.78 3.39 -4.78
N ILE A 10 -4.86 3.62 -3.83
CA ILE A 10 -4.29 2.55 -3.02
C ILE A 10 -5.40 1.90 -2.16
N LEU A 11 -6.26 2.67 -1.50
CA LEU A 11 -7.35 2.14 -0.67
C LEU A 11 -8.39 1.35 -1.48
N GLU A 12 -8.71 1.77 -2.70
CA GLU A 12 -9.58 1.03 -3.62
C GLU A 12 -8.94 -0.29 -4.07
N ALA A 13 -7.65 -0.27 -4.41
CA ALA A 13 -6.88 -1.48 -4.70
C ALA A 13 -6.91 -2.48 -3.53
N PHE A 14 -6.76 -1.97 -2.30
CA PHE A 14 -6.88 -2.76 -1.08
C PHE A 14 -8.28 -3.33 -0.89
N ARG A 15 -9.33 -2.52 -1.03
CA ARG A 15 -10.74 -2.97 -0.90
C ARG A 15 -11.13 -3.99 -1.96
N MET A 16 -10.60 -3.88 -3.17
CA MET A 16 -10.79 -4.89 -4.23
C MET A 16 -10.11 -6.22 -3.90
N THR A 17 -9.03 -6.18 -3.11
CA THR A 17 -8.25 -7.35 -2.73
C THR A 17 -8.85 -8.01 -1.49
N ASP A 18 -9.17 -7.21 -0.48
CA ASP A 18 -9.79 -7.65 0.77
C ASP A 18 -11.30 -7.87 0.60
N LYS A 19 -11.66 -8.95 -0.10
CA LYS A 19 -13.07 -9.36 -0.28
C LYS A 19 -13.82 -9.56 1.04
N GLN A 20 -13.08 -9.86 2.11
CA GLN A 20 -13.61 -10.12 3.44
C GLN A 20 -13.70 -8.84 4.29
N LYS A 21 -13.21 -7.70 3.79
CA LYS A 21 -13.13 -6.42 4.52
C LYS A 21 -12.57 -6.60 5.94
N LYS A 22 -11.52 -7.42 6.06
CA LYS A 22 -10.80 -7.65 7.31
C LYS A 22 -10.14 -6.39 7.84
N GLY A 23 -9.78 -5.44 6.97
CA GLY A 23 -8.98 -4.27 7.36
C GLY A 23 -7.47 -4.52 7.23
N PHE A 24 -7.09 -5.72 6.80
CA PHE A 24 -5.70 -6.12 6.70
C PHE A 24 -5.50 -7.23 5.66
N ILE A 25 -4.34 -7.19 4.99
CA ILE A 25 -3.95 -8.19 3.98
C ILE A 25 -2.51 -8.66 4.23
N GLN A 26 -2.12 -9.79 3.64
CA GLN A 26 -0.73 -10.22 3.75
C GLN A 26 0.19 -9.35 2.91
N ALA A 27 1.42 -9.15 3.38
CA ALA A 27 2.45 -8.42 2.63
C ALA A 27 2.70 -9.01 1.24
N SER A 28 2.69 -10.34 1.13
CA SER A 28 2.77 -11.07 -0.14
C SER A 28 1.61 -10.74 -1.09
N GLU A 29 0.37 -10.63 -0.58
CA GLU A 29 -0.79 -10.25 -1.37
C GLU A 29 -0.74 -8.79 -1.80
N LEU A 30 -0.31 -7.89 -0.91
CA LEU A 30 -0.14 -6.49 -1.25
C LEU A 30 0.88 -6.32 -2.37
N ARG A 31 2.04 -6.97 -2.26
CA ARG A 31 3.08 -6.95 -3.30
C ARG A 31 2.54 -7.48 -4.63
N ALA A 32 1.80 -8.58 -4.61
CA ALA A 32 1.17 -9.11 -5.82
C ALA A 32 0.19 -8.10 -6.42
N LYS A 33 -0.54 -7.35 -5.60
CA LYS A 33 -1.49 -6.35 -6.07
C LYS A 33 -0.85 -5.08 -6.59
N LEU A 34 0.11 -4.50 -5.88
CA LEU A 34 0.85 -3.31 -6.33
C LEU A 34 1.63 -3.56 -7.64
N THR A 35 2.08 -4.80 -7.86
CA THR A 35 2.75 -5.19 -9.12
C THR A 35 1.77 -5.55 -10.25
N THR A 36 0.50 -5.78 -9.93
CA THR A 36 -0.56 -6.18 -10.90
C THR A 36 -1.54 -5.05 -11.23
N LEU A 37 -1.66 -4.04 -10.36
CA LEU A 37 -2.69 -3.02 -10.41
C LEU A 37 -2.09 -1.70 -10.94
N GLY A 38 -2.58 -1.23 -12.09
CA GLY A 38 -2.21 0.06 -12.68
C GLY A 38 -0.74 0.18 -13.09
N GLU A 39 -0.12 1.32 -12.78
CA GLU A 39 1.33 1.55 -12.93
C GLU A 39 2.07 0.58 -12.03
N LYS A 40 2.72 -0.40 -12.66
CA LYS A 40 3.39 -1.50 -11.97
C LYS A 40 4.55 -0.94 -11.15
N LEU A 41 4.34 -0.75 -9.86
CA LEU A 41 5.42 -0.53 -8.92
C LEU A 41 6.39 -1.71 -9.04
N THR A 42 7.68 -1.40 -9.13
CA THR A 42 8.67 -2.46 -9.21
C THR A 42 8.74 -3.18 -7.86
N ASN A 43 9.17 -4.45 -7.88
CA ASN A 43 9.40 -5.21 -6.65
C ASN A 43 10.30 -4.47 -5.66
N ARG A 44 11.20 -3.61 -6.16
CA ARG A 44 12.11 -2.80 -5.36
C ARG A 44 11.37 -1.66 -4.65
N GLU A 45 10.52 -0.92 -5.36
CA GLU A 45 9.74 0.17 -4.76
C GLU A 45 8.74 -0.33 -3.73
N VAL A 46 8.14 -1.50 -3.97
CA VAL A 46 7.31 -2.15 -2.96
C VAL A 46 8.13 -2.54 -1.72
N ASP A 47 9.37 -3.01 -1.90
CA ASP A 47 10.25 -3.38 -0.79
C ASP A 47 10.68 -2.16 0.02
N ASP A 48 11.03 -1.05 -0.64
CA ASP A 48 11.32 0.23 0.01
C ASP A 48 10.09 0.74 0.78
N LEU A 49 8.90 0.73 0.18
CA LEU A 49 7.64 1.08 0.87
C LEU A 49 7.37 0.21 2.10
N PHE A 50 7.62 -1.11 2.01
CA PHE A 50 7.42 -2.01 3.14
C PHE A 50 8.45 -1.75 4.23
N LYS A 51 9.68 -1.43 3.86
CA LYS A 51 10.74 -1.08 4.79
C LYS A 51 10.44 0.23 5.52
N GLU A 52 9.98 1.25 4.80
CA GLU A 52 9.54 2.53 5.38
C GLU A 52 8.35 2.35 6.33
N ALA A 53 7.39 1.51 5.95
CA ALA A 53 6.24 1.17 6.79
C ALA A 53 6.56 0.15 7.91
N ASN A 54 7.82 -0.28 8.04
CA ASN A 54 8.29 -1.29 9.01
C ASN A 54 7.50 -2.62 8.94
N ILE A 55 7.14 -3.02 7.73
CA ILE A 55 6.36 -4.21 7.42
C ILE A 55 7.31 -5.39 7.13
N LYS A 56 7.02 -6.53 7.75
CA LYS A 56 7.71 -7.78 7.46
C LYS A 56 7.19 -8.41 6.17
N SER A 57 8.05 -9.06 5.39
CA SER A 57 7.65 -9.72 4.13
C SER A 57 6.60 -10.83 4.28
N ASN A 58 6.43 -11.40 5.48
CA ASN A 58 5.34 -12.35 5.81
C ASN A 58 4.32 -11.75 6.80
N GLY A 59 4.38 -10.45 7.02
CA GLY A 59 3.55 -9.74 7.96
C GLY A 59 2.13 -9.55 7.44
N ILE A 60 1.27 -9.13 8.37
CA ILE A 60 -0.07 -8.65 8.08
C ILE A 60 0.03 -7.12 8.00
N ILE A 61 -0.44 -6.55 6.90
CA ILE A 61 -0.43 -5.11 6.64
C ILE A 61 -1.83 -4.58 6.91
N ASN A 62 -1.93 -3.57 7.77
CA ASN A 62 -3.13 -2.74 7.85
C ASN A 62 -3.04 -1.68 6.75
N TYR A 63 -3.98 -1.75 5.79
CA TYR A 63 -3.96 -0.86 4.65
C TYR A 63 -4.38 0.57 5.00
N GLU A 64 -5.11 0.79 6.08
CA GLU A 64 -5.46 2.14 6.56
C GLU A 64 -4.20 2.84 7.11
N GLU A 65 -3.40 2.13 7.91
CA GLU A 65 -2.11 2.63 8.40
C GLU A 65 -1.12 2.86 7.24
N PHE A 66 -1.03 1.90 6.32
CA PHE A 66 -0.15 2.01 5.16
C PHE A 66 -0.54 3.18 4.26
N THR A 67 -1.83 3.33 3.96
CA THR A 67 -2.33 4.47 3.15
C THR A 67 -2.08 5.80 3.84
N GLN A 68 -2.18 5.88 5.17
CA GLN A 68 -1.79 7.08 5.92
C GLN A 68 -0.29 7.36 5.81
N MET A 69 0.57 6.35 5.95
CA MET A 69 2.03 6.56 5.82
C MET A 69 2.44 7.05 4.44
N VAL A 70 1.92 6.42 3.37
CA VAL A 70 2.30 6.79 1.98
C VAL A 70 1.70 8.11 1.52
N THR A 71 0.72 8.66 2.25
CA THR A 71 0.07 9.94 1.91
C THR A 71 0.44 11.08 2.85
N LEU A 72 1.17 10.78 3.92
CA LEU A 72 1.80 11.81 4.74
C LEU A 72 2.98 12.37 3.94
N PRO A 73 3.01 13.69 3.67
CA PRO A 73 4.20 14.31 3.10
C PRO A 73 5.36 14.10 4.08
N PRO A 74 6.60 13.91 3.58
CA PRO A 74 7.76 13.90 4.46
C PRO A 74 7.72 15.20 5.26
N VAL A 75 7.73 15.07 6.59
CA VAL A 75 7.89 16.22 7.47
C VAL A 75 9.31 16.70 7.22
N ASP A 76 9.45 17.73 6.38
CA ASP A 76 10.68 18.52 6.27
C ASP A 76 11.04 18.96 7.70
N TYR A 77 12.13 18.40 8.26
CA TYR A 77 12.67 18.74 9.57
C TYR A 77 14.04 19.38 9.40
#